data_AF-Q8P6G5-F1
#
_entry.id   AF-Q8P6G5-F1
#
_cell.length_a   1.000
_cell.length_b   1.000
_cell.length_c   1.000
_cell.angle_alpha   90.00
_cell.angle_beta   90.00
_cell.angle_gamma   90.00
#
_symmetry.space_group_name_H-M   'P 1'
#
loop_
_entity.id
_entity.type
_entity.pdbx_description
1 polymer ?
#
loop_
_entity_poly.entity_id
_entity_poly.type
_entity_poly.pdbx_seq_one_letter_code
_entity_poly.pdbx_strand_id
1 'polypeptide(L)'
;MNSVRATAYPEDADYTISEEEHDRLWRVQQAASLLATLNHDIATRAGISHDGIAAVADFMREELLDIACNARHVREPTKPPTGADLI
;
A
#
# COMPACT_ATOMS: atom_id res chain seq x y z
N MET A 1 -19.16 1.37 31.26
CA MET A 1 -18.91 0.29 30.27
C MET A 1 -19.04 0.91 28.89
N ASN A 2 -17.93 1.39 28.31
CA ASN A 2 -17.94 1.97 26.96
C ASN A 2 -18.05 0.84 25.94
N SER A 3 -19.21 0.71 25.31
CA SER A 3 -19.37 -0.14 24.13
C SER A 3 -18.58 0.49 22.99
N VAL A 4 -17.42 -0.08 22.68
CA VAL A 4 -16.76 0.14 21.40
C VAL A 4 -17.74 -0.34 20.35
N ARG A 5 -18.34 0.58 19.59
CA ARG A 5 -19.14 0.21 18.42
C ARG A 5 -18.22 -0.58 17.51
N ALA A 6 -18.48 -1.88 17.35
CA ALA A 6 -17.81 -2.68 16.34
C ALA A 6 -18.10 -2.03 14.99
N THR A 7 -17.05 -1.52 14.34
CA THR A 7 -17.13 -1.04 12.97
C THR A 7 -17.57 -2.22 12.11
N ALA A 8 -18.76 -2.12 11.51
CA ALA A 8 -19.23 -3.12 10.57
C ALA A 8 -18.40 -2.98 9.29
N TYR A 9 -17.44 -3.89 9.10
CA TYR A 9 -16.67 -3.98 7.87
C TYR A 9 -17.55 -4.55 6.74
N PRO A 10 -17.32 -4.17 5.47
CA PRO A 10 -18.01 -4.76 4.33
C PRO A 10 -17.92 -6.29 4.34
N GLU A 11 -18.96 -6.99 3.86
CA GLU A 11 -19.04 -8.46 3.96
C GLU A 11 -17.90 -9.20 3.24
N ASP A 12 -17.26 -8.55 2.25
CA ASP A 12 -16.19 -9.11 1.43
C ASP A 12 -14.79 -8.58 1.77
N ALA A 13 -14.63 -7.80 2.86
CA ALA A 13 -13.33 -7.27 3.26
C ALA A 13 -12.59 -8.27 4.15
N ASP A 14 -11.57 -8.94 3.60
CA ASP A 14 -10.73 -9.88 4.35
C ASP A 14 -9.64 -9.17 5.17
N TYR A 15 -9.16 -8.02 4.68
CA TYR A 15 -8.10 -7.23 5.31
C TYR A 15 -8.55 -5.79 5.56
N THR A 16 -8.02 -5.21 6.62
CA THR A 16 -8.16 -3.80 6.96
C THR A 16 -6.79 -3.16 7.14
N ILE A 17 -6.69 -1.89 6.77
CA ILE A 17 -5.54 -1.04 6.99
C ILE A 17 -5.99 0.15 7.85
N SER A 18 -5.08 0.70 8.63
CA SER A 18 -5.27 1.93 9.40
C SER A 18 -5.42 3.14 8.48
N GLU A 19 -5.95 4.23 9.03
CA GLU A 19 -6.04 5.53 8.34
C GLU A 19 -4.66 6.05 7.93
N GLU A 20 -3.65 5.87 8.79
CA GLU A 20 -2.26 6.24 8.47
C GLU A 20 -1.71 5.45 7.28
N GLU A 21 -1.95 4.14 7.22
CA GLU A 21 -1.56 3.29 6.09
C GLU A 21 -2.32 3.67 4.81
N HIS A 22 -3.59 4.07 4.92
CA HIS A 22 -4.35 4.58 3.79
C HIS A 22 -3.77 5.89 3.25
N ASP A 23 -3.38 6.84 4.11
CA ASP A 23 -2.74 8.09 3.71
C ASP A 23 -1.36 7.87 3.05
N ARG A 24 -0.62 6.88 3.54
CA ARG A 24 0.62 6.41 2.90
C ARG A 24 0.35 5.82 1.52
N LEU A 25 -0.66 4.96 1.39
CA LEU A 25 -1.08 4.39 0.12
C LEU A 25 -1.50 5.47 -0.90
N TRP A 26 -2.20 6.50 -0.43
CA TRP A 26 -2.56 7.64 -1.26
C TRP A 26 -1.33 8.36 -1.82
N ARG A 27 -0.30 8.62 -0.98
CA ARG A 27 0.97 9.21 -1.44
C ARG A 27 1.69 8.34 -2.47
N VAL A 28 1.69 7.03 -2.30
CA VAL A 28 2.25 6.09 -3.28
C VAL A 28 1.51 6.18 -4.62
N GLN A 29 0.18 6.25 -4.61
CA GLN A 29 -0.62 6.37 -5.82
C GLN A 29 -0.37 7.70 -6.56
N GLN A 30 -0.15 8.80 -5.82
CA GLN A 30 0.26 10.07 -6.40
C GLN A 30 1.66 9.98 -7.02
N ALA A 31 2.63 9.35 -6.34
CA ALA A 31 3.98 9.13 -6.88
C ALA A 31 3.96 8.29 -8.17
N ALA A 32 3.16 7.22 -8.19
CA ALA A 32 2.96 6.38 -9.37
C ALA A 32 2.40 7.16 -10.55
N SER A 33 1.40 8.01 -10.29
CA SER A 33 0.77 8.85 -11.31
C SER A 33 1.77 9.84 -11.88
N LEU A 34 2.58 10.48 -11.04
CA LEU A 34 3.64 11.39 -11.48
C LEU A 34 4.66 10.68 -12.36
N LEU A 35 5.15 9.50 -11.96
CA LEU A 35 6.07 8.70 -12.76
C LEU A 35 5.46 8.28 -14.10
N ALA A 36 4.18 7.88 -14.11
CA ALA A 36 3.49 7.49 -15.34
C ALA A 36 3.33 8.65 -16.32
N THR A 37 3.19 9.88 -15.81
CA THR A 37 3.15 11.10 -16.64
C THR A 37 4.53 11.58 -17.10
N LEU A 38 5.61 11.07 -16.48
CA LEU A 38 6.97 11.47 -16.80
C LEU A 38 7.44 10.74 -18.08
N ASN A 39 7.28 11.39 -19.23
CA ASN A 39 7.89 10.91 -20.46
C ASN A 39 9.37 11.31 -20.54
N HIS A 40 10.13 10.64 -21.42
CA HIS A 40 11.57 10.84 -21.57
C HIS A 40 11.93 12.31 -21.83
N ASP A 41 11.17 13.00 -22.70
CA ASP A 41 11.42 14.39 -23.06
C ASP A 41 11.25 15.36 -21.89
N ILE A 42 10.23 15.14 -21.05
CA ILE A 42 9.99 15.92 -19.82
C ILE A 42 11.10 15.65 -18.82
N ALA A 43 11.48 14.39 -18.62
CA ALA A 43 12.54 14.02 -17.69
C ALA A 43 13.88 14.68 -18.08
N THR A 44 14.25 14.62 -19.37
CA THR A 44 15.46 15.27 -19.89
C THR A 44 15.41 16.78 -19.74
N ARG A 45 14.29 17.43 -20.06
CA ARG A 45 14.14 18.90 -19.93
C ARG A 45 14.12 19.39 -18.49
N ALA A 46 13.58 18.60 -17.57
CA ALA A 46 13.54 18.90 -16.14
C ALA A 46 14.85 18.56 -15.41
N GLY A 47 15.83 17.96 -16.10
CA GLY A 47 17.09 17.52 -15.48
C GLY A 47 16.90 16.38 -14.49
N ILE A 48 15.84 15.60 -14.63
CA ILE A 48 15.56 14.45 -13.75
C ILE A 48 16.49 13.31 -14.17
N SER A 49 17.35 12.88 -13.26
CA SER A 49 18.22 11.74 -13.48
C SER A 49 17.46 10.42 -13.35
N HIS A 50 18.03 9.37 -13.94
CA HIS A 50 17.54 8.01 -13.75
C HIS A 50 17.53 7.62 -12.26
N ASP A 51 18.52 8.05 -11.48
CA ASP A 51 18.60 7.81 -10.04
C ASP A 51 17.42 8.41 -9.27
N GLY A 52 16.93 9.58 -9.72
CA GLY A 52 15.74 10.20 -9.13
C GLY A 52 14.47 9.38 -9.37
N ILE A 53 14.33 8.80 -10.56
CA ILE A 53 13.21 7.90 -10.89
C ILE A 53 13.32 6.60 -10.08
N ALA A 54 14.52 6.04 -9.97
CA ALA A 54 14.79 4.83 -9.19
C ALA A 54 14.46 5.03 -7.70
N ALA A 55 14.86 6.16 -7.11
CA ALA A 55 14.56 6.48 -5.72
C ALA A 55 13.05 6.56 -5.43
N VAL A 56 12.25 7.10 -6.36
CA VAL A 56 10.79 7.14 -6.20
C VAL A 56 10.19 5.73 -6.32
N ALA A 57 10.70 4.90 -7.24
CA ALA A 57 10.26 3.52 -7.36
C ALA A 57 10.59 2.69 -6.10
N ASP A 58 11.78 2.89 -5.51
CA ASP A 58 12.18 2.25 -4.27
C ASP A 58 11.31 2.69 -3.08
N PHE A 59 11.05 3.99 -2.95
CA PHE A 59 10.11 4.51 -1.97
C PHE A 59 8.72 3.85 -2.09
N MET A 60 8.17 3.79 -3.31
CA MET A 60 6.86 3.17 -3.54
C MET A 60 6.85 1.70 -3.15
N ARG A 61 7.91 0.96 -3.48
CA ARG A 61 8.07 -0.46 -3.13
C ARG A 61 8.08 -0.65 -1.61
N GLU A 62 8.86 0.15 -0.89
CA GLU A 62 8.99 0.05 0.56
C GLU A 62 7.67 0.34 1.27
N GLU A 63 6.98 1.42 0.89
CA GLU A 63 5.69 1.77 1.48
C GLU A 63 4.62 0.69 1.22
N LEU A 64 4.55 0.16 0.00
CA LEU A 64 3.58 -0.88 -0.34
C LEU A 64 3.83 -2.18 0.42
N LEU A 65 5.10 -2.59 0.54
CA LEU A 65 5.47 -3.79 1.30
C LEU A 65 5.13 -3.62 2.78
N ASP A 66 5.44 -2.46 3.36
CA ASP A 66 5.14 -2.20 4.76
C ASP A 66 3.63 -2.19 5.04
N ILE A 67 2.83 -1.55 4.17
CA ILE A 67 1.37 -1.57 4.29
C ILE A 67 0.82 -3.00 4.16
N ALA A 68 1.30 -3.78 3.19
CA ALA A 68 0.85 -5.16 2.99
C ALA A 68 1.21 -6.07 4.18
N CYS A 69 2.41 -5.90 4.74
CA CYS A 69 2.87 -6.68 5.89
C CYS A 69 2.11 -6.35 7.19
N ASN A 70 1.64 -5.12 7.35
CA ASN A 70 0.93 -4.68 8.56
C ASN A 70 -0.61 -4.74 8.43
N ALA A 71 -1.13 -5.01 7.23
CA ALA A 71 -2.55 -5.20 6.99
C ALA A 71 -3.12 -6.29 7.92
N ARG A 72 -4.22 -5.97 8.60
CA ARG A 72 -4.80 -6.83 9.63
C ARG A 72 -5.96 -7.61 9.06
N HIS A 73 -6.02 -8.90 9.36
CA HIS A 73 -7.15 -9.73 8.97
C HIS A 73 -8.39 -9.32 9.78
N VAL A 74 -9.52 -9.11 9.10
CA VAL A 74 -10.76 -8.59 9.70
C VAL A 74 -11.52 -9.68 10.48
N ARG A 75 -11.32 -10.95 10.10
CA ARG A 75 -11.95 -12.12 10.72
C ARG A 75 -10.88 -13.05 11.28
N GLU A 76 -11.15 -13.77 12.37
CA GLU A 76 -10.23 -14.86 12.71
C GLU A 76 -10.25 -15.91 11.59
N PRO A 77 -9.09 -16.46 11.19
CA PRO A 77 -9.06 -17.53 10.20
C PRO A 77 -9.95 -18.67 10.66
N THR A 78 -11.04 -18.92 9.95
CA THR A 78 -12.01 -20.00 10.31
C THR A 78 -11.45 -21.39 10.02
N LYS A 79 -10.30 -21.47 9.35
CA LYS A 79 -9.53 -22.68 9.10
C LYS A 79 -8.08 -22.44 9.51
N PRO A 80 -7.40 -23.41 10.17
CA PRO A 80 -5.97 -23.31 10.39
C PRO A 80 -5.25 -23.18 9.04
N PRO A 81 -4.16 -22.40 8.96
CA PRO A 81 -3.40 -22.26 7.72
C PRO A 81 -2.99 -23.64 7.24
N THR A 82 -3.42 -24.00 6.04
CA THR A 82 -3.00 -25.24 5.40
C THR A 82 -1.63 -25.00 4.80
N GLY A 83 -0.78 -26.04 4.69
CA GLY A 83 0.65 -25.87 4.35
C GLY A 83 1.00 -25.11 3.05
N ALA A 84 0.02 -24.74 2.22
CA ALA A 84 0.18 -23.84 1.08
C ALA A 84 0.19 -22.35 1.48
N ASP A 85 -0.31 -22.00 2.67
CA ASP A 85 -0.41 -20.63 3.22
C ASP A 85 0.83 -20.24 4.05
N LEU A 86 1.86 -21.11 4.11
CA LEU A 86 3.06 -20.97 4.94
C LEU A 86 4.34 -20.60 4.14
N ILE A 87 4.20 -20.18 2.88
CA ILE A 87 5.31 -19.90 1.96
C ILE A 87 5.40 -18.42 1.59
#